data_AF-I7I3P7-F1
#
_entry.id   AF-I7I3P7-F1
#
_cell.length_a   1.000
_cell.length_b   1.000
_cell.length_c   1.000
_cell.angle_alpha   90.00
_cell.angle_beta   90.00
_cell.angle_gamma   90.00
#
_symmetry.space_group_name_H-M   'P 1'
#
loop_
_entity.id
_entity.type
_entity.pdbx_description
1 polymer ?
#
loop_
_entity_poly.entity_id
_entity_poly.type
_entity_poly.pdbx_seq_one_letter_code
_entity_poly.pdbx_strand_id
1 'polypeptide(L)'
;PLQKSSFSEVTQKFQLTLPGVMKGAVVSTNSLQFIRQHTDGNKVTHVRMQQQYAGFPVFGGYAILHSKNATPSLATAKSDVKMNGVIYDGLQAELGQPKPSFVKNASLALQQFKDKYANKQISEDQVTPMIYIDEKHQAHWAYKVSVLVIHDDRIPERPTAIIDAETNKPFVQWDDVKTEKVQAKGMGFGGNRKIGEYQFGKDLPLLEITRDSSVEMCFMENTDVKVVDMGHKYYSNNKPMQFTCKETPDTQSTKTYYTGYSADGYDRDNGAASPTNDALYAGYVIKHMYHDWYGVEALTKSDGSPMQLVMRVHYGQGYENAYWDGKQMTFGDGDTMMYPLVSLGVGGHEVSHGFTEQHSGLEYFGQSGGMNESFSDMAAQAAEYYSVGKNSWQIGPEIMKEDSGYDALRYMDKPSRDGMSIDVADDYYGGLDVHYSSGVYNHLFYILANQPNWNLRMAFDVMVKANMDYWTPYSTFDEGGCGMLSAAKDLGYNLDDIKKSLSEVTINYQSCY
;
A
#
# COMPACT_ATOMS: atom_id res chain seq x y z
N PRO A 1 27.34 8.99 -18.42
CA PRO A 1 26.55 9.58 -17.30
C PRO A 1 27.00 11.01 -17.00
N LEU A 2 26.07 11.95 -16.85
CA LEU A 2 26.36 13.37 -16.78
C LEU A 2 26.75 13.89 -15.39
N GLN A 3 26.54 13.12 -14.34
CA GLN A 3 26.87 13.51 -12.95
C GLN A 3 28.37 13.77 -12.74
N LYS A 4 29.23 13.28 -13.64
CA LYS A 4 30.69 13.44 -13.60
C LYS A 4 31.22 14.40 -14.67
N SER A 5 30.35 15.01 -15.47
CA SER A 5 30.73 15.90 -16.57
C SER A 5 30.44 17.35 -16.21
N SER A 6 31.24 18.27 -16.72
CA SER A 6 30.99 19.71 -16.60
C SER A 6 30.05 20.21 -17.70
N PHE A 7 29.29 21.27 -17.42
CA PHE A 7 28.42 21.90 -18.42
C PHE A 7 29.21 22.41 -19.64
N SER A 8 30.46 22.85 -19.43
CA SER A 8 31.35 23.25 -20.52
C SER A 8 31.69 22.08 -21.46
N GLU A 9 31.97 20.89 -20.92
CA GLU A 9 32.26 19.70 -21.74
C GLU A 9 31.05 19.30 -22.60
N VAL A 10 29.85 19.41 -22.04
CA VAL A 10 28.60 19.09 -22.77
C VAL A 10 28.36 20.10 -23.89
N THR A 11 28.54 21.39 -23.62
CA THR A 11 28.32 22.46 -24.63
C THR A 11 29.39 22.52 -25.72
N GLN A 12 30.57 21.92 -25.50
CA GLN A 12 31.57 21.72 -26.54
C GLN A 12 31.22 20.57 -27.49
N LYS A 13 30.56 19.53 -26.98
CA LYS A 13 30.20 18.31 -27.75
C LYS A 13 28.83 18.38 -28.41
N PHE A 14 27.90 19.11 -27.81
CA PHE A 14 26.51 19.18 -28.25
C PHE A 14 26.06 20.62 -28.44
N GLN A 15 25.46 20.90 -29.59
CA GLN A 15 24.74 22.16 -29.79
C GLN A 15 23.49 22.18 -28.91
N LEU A 16 23.37 23.18 -28.03
CA LEU A 16 22.16 23.39 -27.25
C LEU A 16 21.13 24.19 -28.06
N THR A 17 19.92 23.67 -28.18
CA THR A 17 18.79 24.40 -28.77
C THR A 17 17.86 24.85 -27.65
N LEU A 18 17.91 26.15 -27.30
CA LEU A 18 17.09 26.75 -26.24
C LEU A 18 15.98 27.65 -26.84
N PRO A 19 14.85 27.83 -26.13
CA PRO A 19 13.81 28.77 -26.53
C PRO A 19 14.37 30.21 -26.63
N GLY A 20 14.05 30.93 -27.71
CA GLY A 20 14.45 32.33 -27.90
C GLY A 20 15.86 32.55 -28.48
N VAL A 21 16.63 31.49 -28.74
CA VAL A 21 17.92 31.58 -29.44
C VAL A 21 17.69 31.31 -30.93
N MET A 22 18.14 32.22 -31.82
CA MET A 22 18.02 32.01 -33.27
C MET A 22 18.73 30.71 -33.66
N LYS A 23 17.99 29.79 -34.31
CA LYS A 23 18.58 28.57 -34.88
C LYS A 23 19.60 28.98 -35.96
N GLY A 24 20.85 28.57 -35.80
CA GLY A 24 21.83 28.67 -36.88
C GLY A 24 21.36 27.88 -38.09
N ALA A 25 21.73 28.31 -39.30
CA ALA A 25 21.30 27.72 -40.57
C ALA A 25 21.78 26.27 -40.81
N VAL A 26 22.59 25.72 -39.91
CA VAL A 26 23.17 24.36 -40.01
C VAL A 26 22.61 23.52 -38.86
N VAL A 27 21.95 22.40 -39.18
CA VAL A 27 21.53 21.39 -38.20
C VAL A 27 22.78 20.68 -37.71
N SER A 28 23.17 20.90 -36.44
CA SER A 28 24.28 20.14 -35.86
C SER A 28 23.97 18.65 -35.85
N THR A 29 24.98 17.85 -36.20
CA THR A 29 24.92 16.40 -36.13
C THR A 29 24.70 15.90 -34.71
N ASN A 30 25.18 16.62 -33.68
CA ASN A 30 24.95 16.29 -32.27
C ASN A 30 24.32 17.50 -31.56
N SER A 31 23.11 17.33 -31.06
CA SER A 31 22.41 18.42 -30.34
C SER A 31 21.68 17.92 -29.10
N LEU A 32 21.45 18.85 -28.18
CA LEU A 32 20.53 18.69 -27.07
C LEU A 32 19.37 19.65 -27.32
N GLN A 33 18.20 19.07 -27.53
CA GLN A 33 16.97 19.77 -27.82
C GLN A 33 16.21 20.05 -26.52
N PHE A 34 15.86 21.30 -26.27
CA PHE A 34 15.02 21.67 -25.12
C PHE A 34 13.66 20.96 -25.16
N ILE A 35 13.25 20.41 -24.00
CA ILE A 35 11.90 19.85 -23.80
C ILE A 35 11.08 20.76 -22.88
N ARG A 36 11.58 21.02 -21.67
CA ARG A 36 10.83 21.75 -20.63
C ARG A 36 11.77 22.37 -19.60
N GLN A 37 11.31 23.47 -19.00
CA GLN A 37 11.90 24.12 -17.83
C GLN A 37 10.86 24.27 -16.71
N HIS A 38 11.31 24.19 -15.46
CA HIS A 38 10.50 24.37 -14.24
C HIS A 38 11.39 24.81 -13.08
N THR A 39 10.89 25.65 -12.17
CA THR A 39 11.57 26.03 -10.92
C THR A 39 10.80 25.49 -9.72
N ASP A 40 11.47 24.76 -8.84
CA ASP A 40 10.84 24.11 -7.69
C ASP A 40 10.71 25.04 -6.46
N GLY A 41 10.08 24.53 -5.39
CA GLY A 41 9.91 25.27 -4.12
C GLY A 41 11.22 25.64 -3.42
N ASN A 42 12.33 24.95 -3.75
CA ASN A 42 13.67 25.25 -3.26
C ASN A 42 14.41 26.29 -4.11
N LYS A 43 13.71 26.91 -5.07
CA LYS A 43 14.24 27.91 -6.00
C LYS A 43 15.36 27.34 -6.90
N VAL A 44 15.32 26.05 -7.19
CA VAL A 44 16.20 25.38 -8.17
C VAL A 44 15.48 25.32 -9.51
N THR A 45 16.12 25.83 -10.56
CA THR A 45 15.60 25.71 -11.93
C THR A 45 16.12 24.42 -12.56
N HIS A 46 15.19 23.60 -13.03
CA HIS A 46 15.40 22.34 -13.73
C HIS A 46 15.10 22.52 -15.21
N VAL A 47 16.02 22.11 -16.06
CA VAL A 47 15.79 22.06 -17.51
C VAL A 47 16.08 20.67 -18.05
N ARG A 48 15.09 20.11 -18.75
CA ARG A 48 15.18 18.81 -19.39
C ARG A 48 15.42 18.98 -20.88
N MET A 49 16.43 18.28 -21.39
CA MET A 49 16.83 18.28 -22.79
C MET A 49 16.95 16.85 -23.31
N GLN A 50 16.54 16.64 -24.56
CA GLN A 50 16.62 15.37 -25.28
C GLN A 50 17.80 15.41 -26.25
N GLN A 51 18.68 14.41 -26.20
CA GLN A 51 19.74 14.27 -27.19
C GLN A 51 19.14 13.94 -28.56
N GLN A 52 19.66 14.60 -29.60
CA GLN A 52 19.41 14.26 -30.99
C GLN A 52 20.74 14.03 -31.73
N TYR A 53 20.72 13.06 -32.63
CA TYR A 53 21.79 12.78 -33.57
C TYR A 53 21.26 12.85 -35.01
N ALA A 54 21.93 13.64 -35.87
CA ALA A 54 21.49 13.95 -37.23
C ALA A 54 20.00 14.39 -37.33
N GLY A 55 19.49 15.09 -36.30
CA GLY A 55 18.11 15.56 -36.21
C GLY A 55 17.10 14.54 -35.65
N PHE A 56 17.53 13.32 -35.30
CA PHE A 56 16.68 12.27 -34.75
C PHE A 56 16.92 12.07 -33.25
N PRO A 57 15.89 11.84 -32.43
CA PRO A 57 16.05 11.63 -30.99
C PRO A 57 16.83 10.34 -30.69
N VAL A 58 17.67 10.40 -29.66
CA VAL A 58 18.37 9.22 -29.11
C VAL A 58 17.58 8.67 -27.92
N PHE A 59 17.06 7.45 -28.04
CA PHE A 59 16.28 6.81 -26.99
C PHE A 59 17.11 6.67 -25.70
N GLY A 60 16.55 7.13 -24.58
CA GLY A 60 17.24 7.18 -23.28
C GLY A 60 18.32 8.28 -23.15
N GLY A 61 18.62 9.01 -24.23
CA GLY A 61 19.60 10.11 -24.24
C GLY A 61 19.03 11.42 -23.69
N TYR A 62 19.22 11.69 -22.40
CA TYR A 62 18.71 12.89 -21.75
C TYR A 62 19.78 13.61 -20.94
N ALA A 63 19.74 14.95 -21.00
CA ALA A 63 20.45 15.83 -20.09
C ALA A 63 19.45 16.62 -19.26
N ILE A 64 19.56 16.53 -17.93
CA ILE A 64 18.78 17.33 -17.00
C ILE A 64 19.75 18.23 -16.23
N LEU A 65 19.48 19.54 -16.29
CA LEU A 65 20.34 20.60 -15.80
C LEU A 65 19.68 21.25 -14.58
N HIS A 66 20.45 21.44 -13.51
CA HIS A 66 20.01 21.99 -12.23
C HIS A 66 20.83 23.23 -11.89
N SER A 67 20.19 24.40 -11.86
CA SER A 67 20.83 25.67 -11.50
C SER A 67 20.24 26.21 -10.20
N LYS A 68 21.11 26.53 -9.22
CA LYS A 68 20.71 27.27 -8.02
C LYS A 68 20.62 28.75 -8.37
N ASN A 69 19.54 29.40 -7.93
CA ASN A 69 19.07 30.74 -8.31
C ASN A 69 18.20 30.72 -9.56
N ALA A 70 17.08 31.46 -9.50
CA ALA A 70 16.12 31.63 -10.58
C ALA A 70 16.74 32.39 -11.75
N THR A 71 17.62 31.74 -12.51
CA THR A 71 18.13 32.26 -13.77
C THR A 71 17.04 32.12 -14.83
N PRO A 72 16.62 33.22 -15.49
CA PRO A 72 15.56 33.19 -16.51
C PRO A 72 15.90 32.30 -17.72
N SER A 73 17.18 31.97 -17.91
CA SER A 73 17.70 31.27 -19.07
C SER A 73 18.94 30.45 -18.71
N LEU A 74 19.05 29.27 -19.31
CA LEU A 74 20.26 28.42 -19.27
C LEU A 74 21.49 29.09 -19.90
N ALA A 75 21.28 30.06 -20.79
CA ALA A 75 22.37 30.73 -21.50
C ALA A 75 23.27 31.58 -20.58
N THR A 76 22.80 31.92 -19.37
CA THR A 76 23.54 32.74 -18.40
C THR A 76 24.13 31.94 -17.23
N ALA A 77 23.83 30.64 -17.11
CA ALA A 77 24.32 29.79 -16.03
C ALA A 77 25.74 29.29 -16.32
N LYS A 78 26.77 30.06 -15.95
CA LYS A 78 28.17 29.78 -16.33
C LYS A 78 29.05 29.07 -15.30
N SER A 79 28.58 28.73 -14.08
CA SER A 79 29.48 28.06 -13.11
C SER A 79 28.90 27.08 -12.10
N ASP A 80 27.58 27.04 -11.82
CA ASP A 80 26.99 26.16 -10.77
C ASP A 80 25.86 25.25 -11.28
N VAL A 81 26.01 24.69 -12.49
CA VAL A 81 25.02 23.75 -13.05
C VAL A 81 25.39 22.32 -12.69
N LYS A 82 24.58 21.68 -11.85
CA LYS A 82 24.64 20.22 -11.64
C LYS A 82 23.85 19.52 -12.75
N MET A 83 24.29 18.34 -13.16
CA MET A 83 23.64 17.60 -14.24
C MET A 83 23.41 16.13 -13.88
N ASN A 84 22.33 15.56 -14.40
CA ASN A 84 22.09 14.12 -14.39
C ASN A 84 21.51 13.67 -15.74
N GLY A 85 21.51 12.35 -15.94
CA GLY A 85 21.10 11.70 -17.19
C GLY A 85 22.27 11.06 -17.92
N VAL A 86 21.98 10.56 -19.11
CA VAL A 86 22.92 9.85 -19.98
C VAL A 86 22.84 10.49 -21.35
N ILE A 87 24.00 10.83 -21.91
CA ILE A 87 24.15 11.22 -23.31
C ILE A 87 25.19 10.30 -23.93
N TYR A 88 24.99 9.95 -25.19
CA TYR A 88 25.79 8.98 -25.92
C TYR A 88 26.72 9.70 -26.88
N ASP A 89 28.02 9.59 -26.66
CA ASP A 89 29.05 10.13 -27.54
C ASP A 89 29.40 9.11 -28.64
N GLY A 90 30.12 9.54 -29.69
CA GLY A 90 30.68 8.62 -30.69
C GLY A 90 29.72 8.10 -31.76
N LEU A 91 28.43 8.49 -31.72
CA LEU A 91 27.41 8.04 -32.67
C LEU A 91 27.79 8.26 -34.15
N GLN A 92 28.59 9.29 -34.46
CA GLN A 92 29.06 9.53 -35.84
C GLN A 92 30.03 8.46 -36.35
N ALA A 93 30.86 7.90 -35.47
CA ALA A 93 31.78 6.82 -35.83
C ALA A 93 31.04 5.49 -35.97
N GLU A 94 29.98 5.30 -35.19
CA GLU A 94 29.23 4.04 -35.13
C GLU A 94 28.12 3.96 -36.19
N LEU A 95 27.28 4.99 -36.30
CA LEU A 95 26.10 4.99 -37.18
C LEU A 95 26.33 5.66 -38.54
N GLY A 96 27.33 6.53 -38.65
CA GLY A 96 27.48 7.40 -39.81
C GLY A 96 26.28 8.34 -40.02
N GLN A 97 26.01 8.71 -41.28
CA GLN A 97 24.80 9.46 -41.65
C GLN A 97 23.65 8.49 -41.99
N PRO A 98 22.39 8.85 -41.68
CA PRO A 98 21.27 7.99 -42.02
C PRO A 98 21.15 7.82 -43.54
N LYS A 99 20.82 6.60 -43.98
CA LYS A 99 20.54 6.32 -45.39
C LYS A 99 19.42 7.24 -45.89
N PRO A 100 19.42 7.72 -47.15
CA PRO A 100 18.36 8.60 -47.68
C PRO A 100 16.94 7.99 -47.59
N SER A 101 16.85 6.67 -47.56
CA SER A 101 15.61 5.92 -47.38
C SER A 101 15.12 5.84 -45.93
N PHE A 102 15.95 6.16 -44.93
CA PHE A 102 15.63 5.93 -43.52
C PHE A 102 14.30 6.56 -43.10
N VAL A 103 14.09 7.84 -43.44
CA VAL A 103 12.83 8.54 -43.13
C VAL A 103 11.66 7.98 -43.95
N LYS A 104 11.90 7.63 -45.22
CA LYS A 104 10.86 7.08 -46.11
C LYS A 104 10.42 5.68 -45.68
N ASN A 105 11.32 4.88 -45.12
CA ASN A 105 11.06 3.52 -44.67
C ASN A 105 10.30 3.46 -43.33
N ALA A 106 10.18 4.58 -42.62
CA ALA A 106 9.43 4.63 -41.36
C ALA A 106 7.95 4.23 -41.54
N SER A 107 7.31 4.67 -42.62
CA SER A 107 5.93 4.28 -42.93
C SER A 107 5.80 2.80 -43.27
N LEU A 108 6.82 2.20 -43.90
CA LEU A 108 6.85 0.77 -44.16
C LEU A 108 6.98 -0.04 -42.86
N ALA A 109 7.85 0.38 -41.94
CA ALA A 109 7.99 -0.26 -40.63
C ALA A 109 6.69 -0.17 -39.82
N LEU A 110 5.99 0.98 -39.85
CA LEU A 110 4.69 1.13 -39.23
C LEU A 110 3.64 0.22 -39.87
N GLN A 111 3.62 0.13 -41.21
CA GLN A 111 2.68 -0.74 -41.92
C GLN A 111 2.91 -2.22 -41.56
N GLN A 112 4.17 -2.69 -41.58
CA GLN A 112 4.52 -4.05 -41.17
C GLN A 112 4.14 -4.34 -39.72
N PHE A 113 4.23 -3.34 -38.83
CA PHE A 113 3.78 -3.47 -37.45
C PHE A 113 2.25 -3.59 -37.37
N LYS A 114 1.51 -2.78 -38.13
CA LYS A 114 0.04 -2.83 -38.23
C LYS A 114 -0.46 -4.15 -38.79
N ASP A 115 0.27 -4.77 -39.73
CA ASP A 115 -0.12 -6.03 -40.36
C ASP A 115 -0.24 -7.19 -39.34
N LYS A 116 0.46 -7.11 -38.20
CA LYS A 116 0.30 -8.06 -37.08
C LYS A 116 -1.09 -8.02 -36.44
N TYR A 117 -1.80 -6.92 -36.61
CA TYR A 117 -3.14 -6.65 -36.09
C TYR A 117 -4.17 -6.60 -37.22
N ALA A 118 -3.86 -7.23 -38.37
CA ALA A 118 -4.79 -7.36 -39.47
C ALA A 118 -6.13 -7.93 -38.96
N ASN A 119 -7.23 -7.30 -39.36
CA ASN A 119 -8.61 -7.57 -38.91
C ASN A 119 -9.01 -7.00 -37.54
N LYS A 120 -8.18 -6.19 -36.88
CA LYS A 120 -8.58 -5.38 -35.72
C LYS A 120 -8.87 -3.94 -36.14
N GLN A 121 -9.73 -3.25 -35.39
CA GLN A 121 -9.91 -1.82 -35.56
C GLN A 121 -8.68 -1.10 -34.99
N ILE A 122 -8.00 -0.29 -35.80
CA ILE A 122 -6.77 0.40 -35.39
C ILE A 122 -6.90 1.90 -35.61
N SER A 123 -6.34 2.70 -34.69
CA SER A 123 -6.30 4.16 -34.76
C SER A 123 -5.02 4.72 -34.12
N GLU A 124 -4.84 6.04 -34.17
CA GLU A 124 -3.72 6.77 -33.53
C GLU A 124 -2.33 6.20 -33.82
N ASP A 125 -2.10 5.76 -35.06
CA ASP A 125 -0.84 5.16 -35.46
C ASP A 125 0.28 6.22 -35.51
N GLN A 126 1.41 5.90 -34.89
CA GLN A 126 2.55 6.78 -34.79
C GLN A 126 3.82 6.03 -35.15
N VAL A 127 4.70 6.71 -35.89
CA VAL A 127 6.07 6.25 -36.10
C VAL A 127 7.03 7.41 -35.86
N THR A 128 8.07 7.16 -35.07
CA THR A 128 9.14 8.11 -34.79
C THR A 128 10.48 7.47 -35.17
N PRO A 129 11.14 7.93 -36.25
CA PRO A 129 12.52 7.56 -36.52
C PRO A 129 13.44 8.05 -35.39
N MET A 130 14.32 7.19 -34.90
CA MET A 130 15.16 7.46 -33.74
C MET A 130 16.47 6.65 -33.77
N ILE A 131 17.32 6.91 -32.79
CA ILE A 131 18.48 6.08 -32.48
C ILE A 131 18.15 5.26 -31.24
N TYR A 132 18.39 3.96 -31.28
CA TYR A 132 18.27 3.06 -30.13
C TYR A 132 19.63 2.54 -29.72
N ILE A 133 19.90 2.46 -28.41
CA ILE A 133 21.12 1.88 -27.86
C ILE A 133 20.75 0.55 -27.21
N ASP A 134 21.34 -0.54 -27.68
CA ASP A 134 21.03 -1.89 -27.18
C ASP A 134 21.77 -2.21 -25.87
N GLU A 135 21.51 -3.40 -25.33
CA GLU A 135 22.12 -3.90 -24.09
C GLU A 135 23.64 -4.11 -24.19
N LYS A 136 24.19 -4.22 -25.41
CA LYS A 136 25.63 -4.30 -25.66
C LYS A 136 26.26 -2.92 -25.88
N HIS A 137 25.49 -1.86 -25.62
CA HIS A 137 25.88 -0.47 -25.84
C HIS A 137 26.20 -0.13 -27.30
N GLN A 138 25.55 -0.82 -28.24
CA GLN A 138 25.64 -0.53 -29.67
C GLN A 138 24.49 0.36 -30.12
N ALA A 139 24.79 1.35 -30.94
CA ALA A 139 23.82 2.27 -31.50
C ALA A 139 23.23 1.74 -32.81
N HIS A 140 21.91 1.86 -32.95
CA HIS A 140 21.16 1.40 -34.12
C HIS A 140 20.22 2.48 -34.63
N TRP A 141 20.12 2.61 -35.95
CA TRP A 141 19.00 3.33 -36.57
C TRP A 141 17.71 2.53 -36.34
N ALA A 142 16.68 3.16 -35.81
CA ALA A 142 15.47 2.46 -35.37
C ALA A 142 14.19 3.27 -35.59
N TYR A 143 13.06 2.59 -35.48
CA TYR A 143 11.72 3.19 -35.51
C TYR A 143 10.97 2.84 -34.23
N LYS A 144 10.51 3.84 -33.48
CA LYS A 144 9.47 3.61 -32.47
C LYS A 144 8.12 3.65 -33.15
N VAL A 145 7.43 2.52 -33.19
CA VAL A 145 6.07 2.37 -33.74
C VAL A 145 5.08 2.16 -32.60
N SER A 146 3.90 2.75 -32.73
CA SER A 146 2.80 2.59 -31.78
C SER A 146 1.48 2.64 -32.54
N VAL A 147 0.53 1.79 -32.16
CA VAL A 147 -0.84 1.82 -32.70
C VAL A 147 -1.81 1.64 -31.55
N LEU A 148 -2.98 2.27 -31.60
CA LEU A 148 -4.07 1.94 -30.70
C LEU A 148 -4.91 0.85 -31.39
N VAL A 149 -4.95 -0.35 -30.81
CA VAL A 149 -5.80 -1.45 -31.28
C VAL A 149 -7.05 -1.44 -30.44
N ILE A 150 -8.19 -1.22 -31.08
CA ILE A 150 -9.50 -1.21 -30.45
C ILE A 150 -10.10 -2.61 -30.56
N HIS A 151 -10.67 -3.07 -29.47
CA HIS A 151 -11.36 -4.35 -29.36
C HIS A 151 -12.82 -4.11 -28.99
N ASP A 152 -13.72 -4.97 -29.47
CA ASP A 152 -15.14 -4.89 -29.12
C ASP A 152 -15.43 -5.49 -27.73
N ASP A 153 -14.52 -6.30 -27.21
CA ASP A 153 -14.73 -7.20 -26.06
C ASP A 153 -13.72 -7.02 -24.90
N ARG A 154 -12.77 -6.09 -25.01
CA ARG A 154 -11.72 -5.83 -24.01
C ARG A 154 -11.12 -4.42 -24.18
N ILE A 155 -10.24 -4.00 -23.25
CA ILE A 155 -9.52 -2.73 -23.40
C ILE A 155 -8.81 -2.66 -24.73
N PRO A 156 -8.77 -1.46 -25.34
CA PRO A 156 -7.79 -1.25 -26.39
C PRO A 156 -6.40 -1.52 -25.82
N GLU A 157 -5.55 -2.14 -26.62
CA GLU A 157 -4.10 -2.20 -26.36
C GLU A 157 -3.44 -1.05 -27.13
N ARG A 158 -2.31 -0.55 -26.64
CA ARG A 158 -1.44 0.39 -27.36
C ARG A 158 -0.09 -0.26 -27.59
N PRO A 159 -0.01 -1.32 -28.42
CA PRO A 159 1.23 -2.02 -28.66
C PRO A 159 2.24 -1.05 -29.25
N THR A 160 3.40 -1.02 -28.61
CA THR A 160 4.48 -0.11 -28.95
C THR A 160 5.77 -0.91 -29.03
N ALA A 161 6.57 -0.67 -30.05
CA ALA A 161 7.83 -1.37 -30.25
C ALA A 161 8.92 -0.42 -30.75
N ILE A 162 10.16 -0.74 -30.43
CA ILE A 162 11.34 -0.15 -31.08
C ILE A 162 11.88 -1.19 -32.05
N ILE A 163 11.86 -0.89 -33.34
CA ILE A 163 12.20 -1.79 -34.44
C ILE A 163 13.52 -1.35 -35.07
N ASP A 164 14.43 -2.29 -35.27
CA ASP A 164 15.68 -2.11 -36.02
C ASP A 164 15.39 -1.74 -37.49
N ALA A 165 15.97 -0.64 -37.97
CA ALA A 165 15.76 -0.16 -39.32
C ALA A 165 16.49 -1.00 -40.40
N GLU A 166 17.46 -1.83 -40.01
CA GLU A 166 18.15 -2.72 -40.96
C GLU A 166 17.46 -4.07 -41.09
N THR A 167 17.11 -4.69 -39.96
CA THR A 167 16.53 -6.05 -39.96
C THR A 167 15.00 -6.10 -39.90
N ASN A 168 14.34 -4.97 -39.60
CA ASN A 168 12.90 -4.89 -39.30
C ASN A 168 12.45 -5.78 -38.14
N LYS A 169 13.37 -6.17 -37.24
CA LYS A 169 13.06 -6.93 -36.03
C LYS A 169 12.91 -6.00 -34.83
N PRO A 170 11.98 -6.26 -33.90
CA PRO A 170 11.86 -5.49 -32.68
C PRO A 170 13.07 -5.74 -31.77
N PHE A 171 13.67 -4.68 -31.24
CA PHE A 171 14.57 -4.75 -30.09
C PHE A 171 13.79 -4.98 -28.80
N VAL A 172 12.68 -4.25 -28.65
CA VAL A 172 11.79 -4.29 -27.49
C VAL A 172 10.36 -3.99 -27.92
N GLN A 173 9.39 -4.60 -27.24
CA GLN A 173 7.96 -4.41 -27.45
C GLN A 173 7.23 -4.40 -26.10
N TRP A 174 6.25 -3.52 -25.94
CA TRP A 174 5.40 -3.38 -24.74
C TRP A 174 4.00 -2.87 -25.11
N ASP A 175 3.08 -2.85 -24.13
CA ASP A 175 1.77 -2.21 -24.25
C ASP A 175 1.78 -0.88 -23.46
N ASP A 176 1.42 0.22 -24.11
CA ASP A 176 1.54 1.59 -23.59
C ASP A 176 0.20 2.16 -23.06
N VAL A 177 -0.83 1.31 -22.90
CA VAL A 177 -2.11 1.71 -22.29
C VAL A 177 -1.93 1.93 -20.79
N LYS A 178 -2.39 3.09 -20.33
CA LYS A 178 -2.46 3.44 -18.91
C LYS A 178 -3.92 3.33 -18.49
N THR A 179 -4.22 2.51 -17.49
CA THR A 179 -5.59 2.42 -16.97
C THR A 179 -5.73 3.22 -15.67
N GLU A 180 -6.79 4.02 -15.62
CA GLU A 180 -7.18 4.78 -14.43
C GLU A 180 -8.14 3.91 -13.60
N LYS A 181 -7.77 3.60 -12.35
CA LYS A 181 -8.67 2.95 -11.41
C LYS A 181 -9.56 4.02 -10.78
N VAL A 182 -10.88 3.84 -10.84
CA VAL A 182 -11.87 4.71 -10.19
C VAL A 182 -12.49 4.02 -8.99
N GLN A 183 -13.02 4.79 -8.04
CA GLN A 183 -13.78 4.22 -6.92
C GLN A 183 -15.06 3.54 -7.42
N ALA A 184 -15.33 2.36 -6.86
CA ALA A 184 -16.54 1.59 -7.05
C ALA A 184 -16.97 0.98 -5.70
N LYS A 185 -18.15 0.34 -5.66
CA LYS A 185 -18.68 -0.30 -4.46
C LYS A 185 -18.82 -1.80 -4.67
N GLY A 186 -18.40 -2.58 -3.67
CA GLY A 186 -18.51 -4.04 -3.65
C GLY A 186 -19.71 -4.47 -2.80
N MET A 187 -20.56 -5.32 -3.35
CA MET A 187 -21.58 -6.06 -2.62
C MET A 187 -21.12 -7.51 -2.48
N GLY A 188 -21.37 -8.11 -1.33
CA GLY A 188 -20.96 -9.49 -1.09
C GLY A 188 -21.35 -9.98 0.29
N PHE A 189 -20.91 -11.18 0.62
CA PHE A 189 -21.17 -11.81 1.90
C PHE A 189 -19.93 -11.80 2.77
N GLY A 190 -20.13 -11.92 4.08
CA GLY A 190 -19.11 -12.02 5.10
C GLY A 190 -19.59 -12.93 6.22
N GLY A 191 -18.72 -13.15 7.21
CA GLY A 191 -19.00 -14.03 8.34
C GLY A 191 -18.75 -15.50 8.05
N ASN A 192 -19.17 -16.36 8.97
CA ASN A 192 -18.89 -17.79 8.93
C ASN A 192 -20.01 -18.61 9.59
N ARG A 193 -19.84 -19.93 9.61
CA ARG A 193 -20.84 -20.86 10.17
C ARG A 193 -21.18 -20.63 11.66
N LYS A 194 -20.28 -20.06 12.46
CA LYS A 194 -20.52 -19.81 13.89
C LYS A 194 -21.30 -18.52 14.12
N ILE A 195 -20.84 -17.41 13.54
CA ILE A 195 -21.49 -16.09 13.72
C ILE A 195 -22.65 -15.83 12.75
N GLY A 196 -22.84 -16.71 11.76
CA GLY A 196 -23.78 -16.53 10.67
C GLY A 196 -23.19 -15.73 9.52
N GLU A 197 -23.79 -15.89 8.34
CA GLU A 197 -23.46 -15.08 7.17
C GLU A 197 -24.23 -13.76 7.19
N TYR A 198 -23.57 -12.68 6.79
CA TYR A 198 -24.17 -11.35 6.61
C TYR A 198 -23.78 -10.77 5.25
N GLN A 199 -24.47 -9.73 4.81
CA GLN A 199 -24.27 -9.13 3.49
C GLN A 199 -23.82 -7.65 3.57
N PHE A 200 -22.68 -7.35 2.94
CA PHE A 200 -22.23 -6.00 2.65
C PHE A 200 -23.15 -5.35 1.59
N GLY A 201 -23.70 -4.18 1.90
CA GLY A 201 -24.75 -3.51 1.14
C GLY A 201 -26.17 -3.75 1.64
N LYS A 202 -26.34 -4.55 2.70
CA LYS A 202 -27.64 -4.79 3.34
C LYS A 202 -27.54 -4.74 4.87
N ASP A 203 -26.77 -5.66 5.45
CA ASP A 203 -26.59 -5.77 6.90
C ASP A 203 -25.43 -4.88 7.37
N LEU A 204 -24.39 -4.76 6.54
CA LEU A 204 -23.26 -3.85 6.69
C LEU A 204 -23.16 -2.91 5.48
N PRO A 205 -22.37 -1.82 5.54
CA PRO A 205 -22.12 -0.95 4.39
C PRO A 205 -21.53 -1.69 3.18
N LEU A 206 -21.68 -1.11 1.99
CA LEU A 206 -20.97 -1.61 0.80
C LEU A 206 -19.46 -1.46 0.97
N LEU A 207 -18.71 -2.41 0.41
CA LEU A 207 -17.25 -2.39 0.44
C LEU A 207 -16.69 -1.31 -0.49
N GLU A 208 -15.60 -0.66 -0.05
CA GLU A 208 -14.91 0.33 -0.87
C GLU A 208 -13.83 -0.33 -1.73
N ILE A 209 -14.12 -0.47 -3.02
CA ILE A 209 -13.24 -1.11 -3.99
C ILE A 209 -12.84 -0.12 -5.09
N THR A 210 -11.87 -0.51 -5.89
CA THR A 210 -11.53 0.21 -7.12
C THR A 210 -11.90 -0.60 -8.35
N ARG A 211 -12.26 0.09 -9.43
CA ARG A 211 -12.60 -0.51 -10.72
C ARG A 211 -11.80 0.12 -11.82
N ASP A 212 -11.23 -0.70 -12.65
CA ASP A 212 -10.75 -0.32 -13.97
C ASP A 212 -11.88 -0.57 -14.97
N SER A 213 -12.56 0.51 -15.35
CA SER A 213 -13.73 0.42 -16.22
C SER A 213 -13.42 -0.08 -17.62
N SER A 214 -12.15 0.01 -18.01
CA SER A 214 -11.73 -0.33 -19.36
C SER A 214 -11.64 -1.85 -19.52
N VAL A 215 -11.14 -2.59 -18.51
CA VAL A 215 -11.08 -4.08 -18.50
C VAL A 215 -12.23 -4.74 -17.77
N GLU A 216 -13.19 -3.97 -17.26
CA GLU A 216 -14.26 -4.47 -16.38
C GLU A 216 -13.72 -5.27 -15.18
N MET A 217 -12.59 -4.83 -14.62
CA MET A 217 -11.90 -5.48 -13.52
C MET A 217 -12.02 -4.65 -12.25
N CYS A 218 -12.44 -5.27 -11.17
CA CYS A 218 -12.47 -4.67 -9.85
C CYS A 218 -11.31 -5.21 -9.02
N PHE A 219 -10.88 -4.42 -8.05
CA PHE A 219 -9.77 -4.72 -7.16
C PHE A 219 -10.23 -4.50 -5.73
N MET A 220 -9.91 -5.43 -4.83
CA MET A 220 -10.12 -5.30 -3.39
C MET A 220 -9.07 -4.35 -2.79
N GLU A 221 -9.10 -3.11 -3.26
CA GLU A 221 -8.12 -2.08 -2.95
C GLU A 221 -8.78 -0.70 -3.02
N ASN A 222 -8.49 0.12 -2.01
CA ASN A 222 -8.70 1.55 -1.99
C ASN A 222 -7.42 2.23 -1.45
N THR A 223 -7.47 3.54 -1.19
CA THR A 223 -6.29 4.29 -0.72
C THR A 223 -5.75 3.76 0.60
N ASP A 224 -6.63 3.33 1.50
CA ASP A 224 -6.31 2.98 2.88
C ASP A 224 -6.03 1.49 3.07
N VAL A 225 -6.72 0.63 2.31
CA VAL A 225 -6.68 -0.83 2.50
C VAL A 225 -6.49 -1.52 1.16
N LYS A 226 -5.59 -2.52 1.14
CA LYS A 226 -5.40 -3.46 0.04
C LYS A 226 -5.51 -4.89 0.57
N VAL A 227 -6.42 -5.67 0.00
CA VAL A 227 -6.49 -7.12 0.25
C VAL A 227 -5.73 -7.86 -0.84
N VAL A 228 -4.89 -8.79 -0.40
CA VAL A 228 -4.10 -9.69 -1.25
C VAL A 228 -4.62 -11.11 -1.00
N ASP A 229 -5.14 -11.74 -2.04
CA ASP A 229 -5.35 -13.19 -2.04
C ASP A 229 -4.00 -13.88 -2.24
N MET A 230 -3.57 -14.63 -1.22
CA MET A 230 -2.30 -15.35 -1.23
C MET A 230 -2.37 -16.69 -1.97
N GLY A 231 -3.56 -17.18 -2.35
CA GLY A 231 -3.76 -18.41 -3.09
C GLY A 231 -3.15 -19.63 -2.40
N HIS A 232 -3.30 -19.69 -1.07
CA HIS A 232 -2.73 -20.71 -0.19
C HIS A 232 -1.19 -20.81 -0.27
N LYS A 233 -0.51 -19.69 -0.59
CA LYS A 233 0.96 -19.58 -0.62
C LYS A 233 1.47 -18.80 0.59
N TYR A 234 2.74 -19.01 0.88
CA TYR A 234 3.46 -18.28 1.94
C TYR A 234 4.14 -16.99 1.43
N TYR A 235 4.16 -16.78 0.10
CA TYR A 235 4.80 -15.63 -0.57
C TYR A 235 3.92 -15.11 -1.70
N SER A 236 3.90 -13.78 -1.88
CA SER A 236 3.15 -13.09 -2.93
C SER A 236 3.92 -11.83 -3.37
N ASN A 237 3.58 -11.31 -4.55
CA ASN A 237 4.04 -10.00 -5.01
C ASN A 237 3.16 -8.85 -4.49
N ASN A 238 2.21 -9.14 -3.59
CA ASN A 238 1.28 -8.19 -2.98
C ASN A 238 0.43 -7.39 -3.96
N LYS A 239 0.14 -7.96 -5.13
CA LYS A 239 -0.90 -7.40 -6.01
C LYS A 239 -2.27 -7.51 -5.31
N PRO A 240 -3.14 -6.51 -5.47
CA PRO A 240 -4.49 -6.58 -4.95
C PRO A 240 -5.24 -7.76 -5.57
N MET A 241 -6.07 -8.45 -4.79
CA MET A 241 -7.05 -9.39 -5.33
C MET A 241 -7.90 -8.65 -6.37
N GLN A 242 -8.08 -9.28 -7.53
CA GLN A 242 -8.84 -8.70 -8.64
C GLN A 242 -9.89 -9.70 -9.12
N PHE A 243 -11.06 -9.20 -9.50
CA PHE A 243 -12.17 -10.02 -9.98
C PHE A 243 -12.95 -9.28 -11.06
N THR A 244 -13.57 -10.05 -11.96
CA THR A 244 -14.34 -9.49 -13.05
C THR A 244 -15.63 -8.84 -12.51
N CYS A 245 -15.93 -7.61 -12.92
CA CYS A 245 -17.10 -6.86 -12.48
C CYS A 245 -17.78 -6.15 -13.66
N LYS A 246 -18.59 -6.94 -14.39
CA LYS A 246 -19.34 -6.50 -15.59
C LYS A 246 -20.72 -5.97 -15.24
N GLU A 247 -21.48 -6.78 -14.51
CA GLU A 247 -22.88 -6.53 -14.24
C GLU A 247 -23.08 -5.89 -12.87
N THR A 248 -23.99 -4.91 -12.82
CA THR A 248 -24.42 -4.30 -11.56
C THR A 248 -25.62 -5.07 -11.01
N PRO A 249 -25.64 -5.45 -9.71
CA PRO A 249 -26.73 -6.24 -9.14
C PRO A 249 -28.08 -5.52 -9.06
N ASP A 250 -28.07 -4.18 -9.13
CA ASP A 250 -29.25 -3.34 -9.11
C ASP A 250 -29.18 -2.28 -10.22
N THR A 251 -30.28 -2.13 -10.95
CA THR A 251 -30.49 -1.11 -11.99
C THR A 251 -30.47 0.32 -11.45
N GLN A 252 -30.54 0.53 -10.14
CA GLN A 252 -30.57 1.86 -9.50
C GLN A 252 -29.22 2.35 -8.99
N SER A 253 -28.22 1.46 -8.79
CA SER A 253 -26.90 1.82 -8.25
C SER A 253 -25.82 1.76 -9.33
N THR A 254 -25.42 2.93 -9.83
CA THR A 254 -24.60 3.05 -11.05
C THR A 254 -23.14 2.58 -10.92
N LYS A 255 -22.70 2.07 -9.75
CA LYS A 255 -21.30 1.65 -9.51
C LYS A 255 -21.12 0.52 -8.48
N THR A 256 -22.14 -0.32 -8.26
CA THR A 256 -22.04 -1.46 -7.32
C THR A 256 -21.89 -2.77 -8.07
N TYR A 257 -21.00 -3.65 -7.61
CA TYR A 257 -20.70 -4.93 -8.24
C TYR A 257 -20.62 -6.03 -7.19
N TYR A 258 -21.07 -7.25 -7.52
CA TYR A 258 -20.78 -8.40 -6.65
C TYR A 258 -19.28 -8.68 -6.62
N THR A 259 -18.78 -8.97 -5.43
CA THR A 259 -17.40 -9.40 -5.16
C THR A 259 -17.20 -10.88 -5.50
N GLY A 260 -15.96 -11.36 -5.37
CA GLY A 260 -15.60 -12.76 -5.62
C GLY A 260 -15.26 -13.05 -7.08
N TYR A 261 -14.43 -14.07 -7.30
CA TYR A 261 -13.99 -14.46 -8.65
C TYR A 261 -15.16 -14.87 -9.57
N SER A 262 -16.23 -15.38 -8.99
CA SER A 262 -17.47 -15.77 -9.70
C SER A 262 -18.52 -14.66 -9.77
N ALA A 263 -18.22 -13.46 -9.26
CA ALA A 263 -19.14 -12.32 -9.17
C ALA A 263 -20.49 -12.66 -8.51
N ASP A 264 -20.46 -13.48 -7.46
CA ASP A 264 -21.61 -13.93 -6.67
C ASP A 264 -21.59 -13.42 -5.22
N GLY A 265 -20.59 -12.61 -4.87
CA GLY A 265 -20.41 -12.05 -3.54
C GLY A 265 -19.62 -12.94 -2.58
N TYR A 266 -19.14 -14.11 -3.01
CA TYR A 266 -18.49 -15.10 -2.17
C TYR A 266 -17.00 -15.29 -2.48
N ASP A 267 -16.29 -15.75 -1.46
CA ASP A 267 -14.92 -16.27 -1.54
C ASP A 267 -14.77 -17.34 -0.44
N ARG A 268 -15.56 -18.41 -0.57
CA ARG A 268 -15.79 -19.36 0.53
C ARG A 268 -14.53 -20.16 0.82
N ASP A 269 -14.08 -20.13 2.07
CA ASP A 269 -12.98 -20.96 2.57
C ASP A 269 -13.27 -21.42 4.00
N ASN A 270 -12.96 -22.70 4.29
CA ASN A 270 -13.08 -23.36 5.59
C ASN A 270 -14.35 -23.03 6.43
N GLY A 271 -15.49 -22.76 5.77
CA GLY A 271 -16.76 -22.43 6.43
C GLY A 271 -17.04 -20.94 6.64
N ALA A 272 -16.17 -20.04 6.19
CA ALA A 272 -16.46 -18.62 6.01
C ALA A 272 -17.11 -18.35 4.64
N ALA A 273 -17.85 -17.24 4.56
CA ALA A 273 -18.49 -16.78 3.33
C ALA A 273 -17.49 -16.09 2.39
N SER A 274 -16.70 -15.15 2.90
CA SER A 274 -15.64 -14.47 2.15
C SER A 274 -14.64 -13.80 3.11
N PRO A 275 -13.52 -14.47 3.44
CA PRO A 275 -12.44 -13.88 4.23
C PRO A 275 -11.85 -12.61 3.59
N THR A 276 -11.83 -12.52 2.26
CA THR A 276 -11.33 -11.33 1.57
C THR A 276 -12.25 -10.12 1.70
N ASN A 277 -13.58 -10.30 1.70
CA ASN A 277 -14.52 -9.23 2.00
C ASN A 277 -14.41 -8.75 3.45
N ASP A 278 -14.36 -9.70 4.39
CA ASP A 278 -14.23 -9.39 5.81
C ASP A 278 -12.91 -8.67 6.11
N ALA A 279 -11.81 -9.03 5.43
CA ALA A 279 -10.51 -8.37 5.60
C ALA A 279 -10.53 -6.92 5.11
N LEU A 280 -11.18 -6.66 3.97
CA LEU A 280 -11.32 -5.31 3.45
C LEU A 280 -12.13 -4.43 4.42
N TYR A 281 -13.21 -4.99 4.97
CA TYR A 281 -14.04 -4.28 5.95
C TYR A 281 -13.37 -4.09 7.30
N ALA A 282 -12.67 -5.10 7.82
CA ALA A 282 -11.89 -4.98 9.06
C ALA A 282 -10.82 -3.89 8.94
N GLY A 283 -10.11 -3.85 7.80
CA GLY A 283 -9.16 -2.78 7.48
C GLY A 283 -9.82 -1.40 7.42
N TYR A 284 -11.03 -1.29 6.85
CA TYR A 284 -11.80 -0.05 6.82
C TYR A 284 -12.17 0.41 8.24
N VAL A 285 -12.72 -0.50 9.05
CA VAL A 285 -13.18 -0.22 10.43
C VAL A 285 -12.01 0.25 11.28
N ILE A 286 -10.90 -0.47 11.31
CA ILE A 286 -9.78 -0.12 12.19
C ILE A 286 -9.12 1.21 11.78
N LYS A 287 -8.99 1.45 10.47
CA LYS A 287 -8.51 2.72 9.94
C LYS A 287 -9.39 3.89 10.39
N HIS A 288 -10.71 3.77 10.22
CA HIS A 288 -11.64 4.83 10.58
C HIS A 288 -11.79 4.99 12.08
N MET A 289 -11.70 3.92 12.87
CA MET A 289 -11.69 3.99 14.33
C MET A 289 -10.54 4.86 14.82
N TYR A 290 -9.30 4.57 14.40
CA TYR A 290 -8.14 5.39 14.79
C TYR A 290 -8.25 6.84 14.30
N HIS A 291 -8.68 7.03 13.05
CA HIS A 291 -8.80 8.36 12.47
C HIS A 291 -9.91 9.19 13.13
N ASP A 292 -11.10 8.63 13.33
CA ASP A 292 -12.26 9.34 13.86
C ASP A 292 -12.19 9.58 15.36
N TRP A 293 -11.63 8.64 16.13
CA TRP A 293 -11.53 8.78 17.58
C TRP A 293 -10.31 9.57 18.02
N TYR A 294 -9.19 9.45 17.30
CA TYR A 294 -7.89 9.97 17.74
C TYR A 294 -7.25 10.97 16.76
N GLY A 295 -7.79 11.12 15.55
CA GLY A 295 -7.22 12.01 14.54
C GLY A 295 -5.85 11.56 14.04
N VAL A 296 -5.56 10.26 14.14
CA VAL A 296 -4.28 9.66 13.72
C VAL A 296 -4.49 8.54 12.71
N GLU A 297 -3.44 8.26 11.96
CA GLU A 297 -3.40 7.14 11.04
C GLU A 297 -3.10 5.84 11.79
N ALA A 298 -3.85 4.77 11.51
CA ALA A 298 -3.61 3.46 12.10
C ALA A 298 -2.19 2.94 11.81
N LEU A 299 -1.68 3.21 10.60
CA LEU A 299 -0.28 2.96 10.22
C LEU A 299 0.27 4.18 9.46
N THR A 300 1.53 4.50 9.72
CA THR A 300 2.25 5.66 9.20
C THR A 300 3.62 5.24 8.68
N LYS A 301 4.05 5.84 7.57
CA LYS A 301 5.43 5.69 7.10
C LYS A 301 6.38 6.52 7.96
N SER A 302 7.68 6.28 7.81
CA SER A 302 8.71 7.02 8.55
C SER A 302 8.73 8.53 8.28
N ASP A 303 8.10 9.00 7.19
CA ASP A 303 7.96 10.43 6.88
C ASP A 303 6.69 11.07 7.46
N GLY A 304 5.89 10.33 8.25
CA GLY A 304 4.65 10.80 8.84
C GLY A 304 3.43 10.71 7.90
N SER A 305 3.59 10.24 6.66
CA SER A 305 2.47 10.04 5.74
C SER A 305 1.72 8.72 6.00
N PRO A 306 0.42 8.62 5.67
CA PRO A 306 -0.34 7.39 5.87
C PRO A 306 0.29 6.19 5.15
N MET A 307 0.32 5.05 5.84
CA MET A 307 0.68 3.76 5.27
C MET A 307 -0.60 2.97 4.96
N GLN A 308 -0.69 2.44 3.73
CA GLN A 308 -1.81 1.59 3.33
C GLN A 308 -1.75 0.26 4.10
N LEU A 309 -2.86 -0.18 4.67
CA LEU A 309 -3.02 -1.47 5.32
C LEU A 309 -3.02 -2.57 4.24
N VAL A 310 -2.05 -3.47 4.29
CA VAL A 310 -1.99 -4.63 3.39
C VAL A 310 -2.46 -5.85 4.16
N MET A 311 -3.65 -6.34 3.80
CA MET A 311 -4.30 -7.50 4.40
C MET A 311 -4.03 -8.74 3.52
N ARG A 312 -3.15 -9.63 3.94
CA ARG A 312 -2.85 -10.88 3.22
C ARG A 312 -3.76 -12.00 3.73
N VAL A 313 -4.65 -12.48 2.87
CA VAL A 313 -5.68 -13.49 3.20
C VAL A 313 -5.40 -14.77 2.41
N HIS A 314 -5.97 -15.90 2.83
CA HIS A 314 -5.67 -17.22 2.26
C HIS A 314 -4.20 -17.62 2.38
N TYR A 315 -3.57 -17.26 3.50
CA TYR A 315 -2.15 -17.48 3.73
C TYR A 315 -1.86 -18.92 4.11
N GLY A 316 -0.93 -19.56 3.39
CA GLY A 316 -0.50 -20.92 3.68
C GLY A 316 -1.60 -21.97 3.46
N GLN A 317 -1.45 -23.15 4.06
CA GLN A 317 -2.41 -24.26 3.94
C GLN A 317 -2.76 -24.76 5.33
N GLY A 318 -4.03 -24.64 5.73
CA GLY A 318 -4.45 -24.99 7.09
C GLY A 318 -3.73 -24.20 8.18
N TYR A 319 -3.36 -22.95 7.89
CA TYR A 319 -2.55 -22.12 8.79
C TYR A 319 -3.45 -21.53 9.89
N GLU A 320 -3.31 -22.02 11.11
CA GLU A 320 -4.11 -21.60 12.28
C GLU A 320 -3.45 -20.43 13.03
N ASN A 321 -3.07 -19.38 12.31
CA ASN A 321 -2.48 -18.19 12.92
C ASN A 321 -2.68 -16.92 12.07
N ALA A 322 -2.60 -15.77 12.73
CA ALA A 322 -2.52 -14.45 12.13
C ALA A 322 -1.29 -13.72 12.68
N TYR A 323 -0.73 -12.77 11.91
CA TYR A 323 0.41 -12.00 12.39
C TYR A 323 0.65 -10.69 11.61
N TRP A 324 1.25 -9.74 12.31
CA TRP A 324 1.96 -8.57 11.80
C TRP A 324 3.44 -8.87 11.52
N ASP A 325 3.98 -8.39 10.40
CA ASP A 325 5.38 -8.65 9.99
C ASP A 325 6.30 -7.40 9.89
N GLY A 326 5.85 -6.27 10.43
CA GLY A 326 6.53 -4.96 10.34
C GLY A 326 6.04 -4.06 9.19
N LYS A 327 5.21 -4.56 8.28
CA LYS A 327 4.63 -3.74 7.17
C LYS A 327 3.25 -4.18 6.67
N GLN A 328 2.76 -5.35 7.08
CA GLN A 328 1.50 -5.93 6.59
C GLN A 328 0.95 -6.96 7.57
N MET A 329 -0.36 -7.20 7.48
CA MET A 329 -1.09 -8.17 8.30
C MET A 329 -1.36 -9.42 7.47
N THR A 330 -1.40 -10.57 8.13
CA THR A 330 -1.48 -11.88 7.47
C THR A 330 -2.41 -12.80 8.22
N PHE A 331 -3.32 -13.44 7.49
CA PHE A 331 -4.39 -14.25 8.06
C PHE A 331 -4.42 -15.59 7.35
N GLY A 332 -4.28 -16.68 8.11
CA GLY A 332 -4.50 -18.03 7.61
C GLY A 332 -5.98 -18.39 7.56
N ASP A 333 -6.27 -19.49 6.85
CA ASP A 333 -7.65 -19.99 6.70
C ASP A 333 -8.13 -20.86 7.87
N GLY A 334 -7.29 -21.08 8.88
CA GLY A 334 -7.56 -22.05 9.93
C GLY A 334 -7.58 -23.49 9.40
N ASP A 335 -7.75 -24.47 10.28
CA ASP A 335 -7.96 -25.87 9.91
C ASP A 335 -8.99 -26.50 10.85
N THR A 336 -8.57 -27.32 11.81
CA THR A 336 -9.49 -28.07 12.66
C THR A 336 -10.04 -27.26 13.83
N MET A 337 -9.30 -26.27 14.32
CA MET A 337 -9.65 -25.49 15.50
C MET A 337 -10.36 -24.19 15.13
N MET A 338 -9.96 -23.61 14.01
CA MET A 338 -10.36 -22.25 13.62
C MET A 338 -10.99 -22.20 12.23
N TYR A 339 -11.91 -21.27 12.05
CA TYR A 339 -12.28 -20.69 10.76
C TYR A 339 -11.13 -19.80 10.23
N PRO A 340 -11.22 -19.26 9.01
CA PRO A 340 -10.28 -18.24 8.56
C PRO A 340 -10.19 -17.11 9.58
N LEU A 341 -8.95 -16.73 9.93
CA LEU A 341 -8.65 -15.83 11.04
C LEU A 341 -8.87 -14.36 10.63
N VAL A 342 -9.98 -14.09 9.96
CA VAL A 342 -10.38 -12.76 9.53
C VAL A 342 -11.67 -12.39 10.25
N SER A 343 -11.56 -11.41 11.15
CA SER A 343 -12.66 -10.79 11.85
C SER A 343 -12.34 -9.32 12.14
N LEU A 344 -13.31 -8.56 12.63
CA LEU A 344 -13.05 -7.21 13.14
C LEU A 344 -12.04 -7.24 14.29
N GLY A 345 -12.18 -8.21 15.20
CA GLY A 345 -11.31 -8.37 16.35
C GLY A 345 -9.87 -8.69 15.94
N VAL A 346 -9.67 -9.77 15.17
CA VAL A 346 -8.33 -10.19 14.72
C VAL A 346 -7.71 -9.15 13.79
N GLY A 347 -8.48 -8.57 12.86
CA GLY A 347 -7.98 -7.49 12.00
C GLY A 347 -7.55 -6.24 12.79
N GLY A 348 -8.31 -5.87 13.82
CA GLY A 348 -7.98 -4.77 14.72
C GLY A 348 -6.75 -5.05 15.58
N HIS A 349 -6.61 -6.28 16.06
CA HIS A 349 -5.45 -6.77 16.81
C HIS A 349 -4.16 -6.67 15.97
N GLU A 350 -4.13 -7.28 14.78
CA GLU A 350 -2.92 -7.32 13.96
C GLU A 350 -2.47 -5.93 13.47
N VAL A 351 -3.41 -5.04 13.14
CA VAL A 351 -3.06 -3.66 12.76
C VAL A 351 -2.48 -2.89 13.95
N SER A 352 -2.95 -3.17 15.16
CA SER A 352 -2.56 -2.44 16.36
C SER A 352 -1.18 -2.85 16.91
N HIS A 353 -0.64 -3.99 16.50
CA HIS A 353 0.79 -4.26 16.63
C HIS A 353 1.62 -3.24 15.84
N GLY A 354 1.25 -2.95 14.60
CA GLY A 354 1.91 -1.93 13.79
C GLY A 354 1.74 -0.52 14.35
N PHE A 355 0.56 -0.21 14.92
CA PHE A 355 0.37 1.05 15.67
C PHE A 355 1.34 1.14 16.85
N THR A 356 1.46 0.09 17.66
CA THR A 356 2.38 0.05 18.81
C THR A 356 3.84 0.17 18.37
N GLU A 357 4.24 -0.53 17.30
CA GLU A 357 5.59 -0.48 16.73
C GLU A 357 5.99 0.94 16.32
N GLN A 358 5.03 1.74 15.83
CA GLN A 358 5.26 3.11 15.34
C GLN A 358 5.15 4.19 16.42
N HIS A 359 4.73 3.83 17.64
CA HIS A 359 4.56 4.74 18.77
C HIS A 359 5.47 4.36 19.93
N SER A 360 4.95 3.71 20.98
CA SER A 360 5.74 3.31 22.15
C SER A 360 6.87 2.34 21.82
N GLY A 361 6.71 1.54 20.76
CA GLY A 361 7.66 0.51 20.36
C GLY A 361 7.83 -0.58 21.41
N LEU A 362 6.78 -0.90 22.20
CA LEU A 362 6.82 -1.97 23.21
C LEU A 362 7.41 -3.25 22.62
N GLU A 363 8.54 -3.68 23.16
CA GLU A 363 9.28 -4.84 22.67
C GLU A 363 8.48 -6.12 22.96
N TYR A 364 8.45 -7.03 22.00
CA TYR A 364 7.57 -8.20 21.99
C TYR A 364 8.10 -9.37 22.86
N PHE A 365 8.54 -9.06 24.07
CA PHE A 365 8.96 -10.03 25.08
C PHE A 365 8.70 -9.50 26.49
N GLY A 366 8.59 -10.41 27.46
CA GLY A 366 8.43 -10.03 28.86
C GLY A 366 7.14 -9.24 29.15
N GLN A 367 7.18 -8.31 30.10
CA GLN A 367 6.02 -7.50 30.45
C GLN A 367 5.61 -6.52 29.33
N SER A 368 6.58 -5.90 28.65
CA SER A 368 6.30 -5.03 27.51
C SER A 368 5.61 -5.80 26.38
N GLY A 369 6.00 -7.06 26.15
CA GLY A 369 5.35 -7.94 25.18
C GLY A 369 3.92 -8.29 25.58
N GLY A 370 3.68 -8.58 26.87
CA GLY A 370 2.34 -8.75 27.40
C GLY A 370 1.46 -7.51 27.22
N MET A 371 2.00 -6.31 27.49
CA MET A 371 1.31 -5.04 27.25
C MET A 371 1.04 -4.79 25.76
N ASN A 372 1.96 -5.17 24.88
CA ASN A 372 1.81 -5.07 23.43
C ASN A 372 0.62 -5.93 22.95
N GLU A 373 0.61 -7.21 23.33
CA GLU A 373 -0.53 -8.13 23.10
C GLU A 373 -1.84 -7.58 23.65
N SER A 374 -1.84 -7.08 24.89
CA SER A 374 -3.05 -6.54 25.49
C SER A 374 -3.56 -5.33 24.75
N PHE A 375 -2.69 -4.40 24.34
CA PHE A 375 -3.11 -3.23 23.59
C PHE A 375 -3.80 -3.63 22.27
N SER A 376 -3.28 -4.64 21.58
CA SER A 376 -3.90 -5.21 20.39
C SER A 376 -5.26 -5.87 20.69
N ASP A 377 -5.40 -6.59 21.81
CA ASP A 377 -6.68 -7.13 22.28
C ASP A 377 -7.70 -6.02 22.64
N MET A 378 -7.25 -4.93 23.25
CA MET A 378 -8.10 -3.76 23.54
C MET A 378 -8.59 -3.10 22.24
N ALA A 379 -7.71 -2.99 21.24
CA ALA A 379 -8.06 -2.44 19.93
C ALA A 379 -9.04 -3.33 19.16
N ALA A 380 -8.96 -4.66 19.34
CA ALA A 380 -9.96 -5.60 18.84
C ALA A 380 -11.36 -5.27 19.40
N GLN A 381 -11.46 -5.07 20.72
CA GLN A 381 -12.73 -4.66 21.36
C GLN A 381 -13.21 -3.29 20.89
N ALA A 382 -12.27 -2.34 20.72
CA ALA A 382 -12.58 -1.00 20.22
C ALA A 382 -13.11 -1.04 18.78
N ALA A 383 -12.55 -1.89 17.91
CA ALA A 383 -13.03 -2.08 16.54
C ALA A 383 -14.44 -2.68 16.50
N GLU A 384 -14.72 -3.71 17.31
CA GLU A 384 -16.08 -4.24 17.48
C GLU A 384 -17.04 -3.15 17.95
N TYR A 385 -16.69 -2.43 19.02
CA TYR A 385 -17.52 -1.38 19.60
C TYR A 385 -17.76 -0.23 18.62
N TYR A 386 -16.75 0.21 17.88
CA TYR A 386 -16.85 1.24 16.84
C TYR A 386 -17.82 0.80 15.74
N SER A 387 -17.71 -0.45 15.27
CA SER A 387 -18.46 -0.93 14.12
C SER A 387 -19.92 -1.27 14.44
N VAL A 388 -20.17 -1.95 15.57
CA VAL A 388 -21.50 -2.51 15.89
C VAL A 388 -22.08 -2.03 17.22
N GLY A 389 -21.41 -1.09 17.91
CA GLY A 389 -21.87 -0.47 19.16
C GLY A 389 -21.80 -1.38 20.39
N LYS A 390 -21.19 -2.57 20.24
CA LYS A 390 -21.03 -3.60 21.28
C LYS A 390 -19.74 -4.37 21.01
N ASN A 391 -19.18 -4.97 22.06
CA ASN A 391 -18.00 -5.82 21.99
C ASN A 391 -18.19 -7.05 22.90
N SER A 392 -17.43 -8.11 22.66
CA SER A 392 -17.63 -9.41 23.32
C SER A 392 -16.89 -9.57 24.67
N TRP A 393 -15.84 -8.77 24.92
CA TRP A 393 -14.84 -8.99 25.97
C TRP A 393 -14.08 -10.32 25.84
N GLN A 394 -14.14 -10.92 24.67
CA GLN A 394 -13.47 -12.15 24.30
C GLN A 394 -12.63 -11.88 23.04
N ILE A 395 -11.58 -12.66 22.85
CA ILE A 395 -10.74 -12.57 21.65
C ILE A 395 -10.93 -13.82 20.81
N GLY A 396 -11.23 -13.63 19.53
CA GLY A 396 -11.47 -14.70 18.58
C GLY A 396 -12.67 -15.64 18.83
N PRO A 397 -13.70 -15.35 19.67
CA PRO A 397 -14.85 -16.26 19.75
C PRO A 397 -15.49 -16.50 18.39
N GLU A 398 -15.47 -15.52 17.50
CA GLU A 398 -16.04 -15.57 16.16
C GLU A 398 -15.28 -16.47 15.18
N ILE A 399 -14.01 -16.80 15.45
CA ILE A 399 -13.19 -17.68 14.60
C ILE A 399 -12.95 -19.06 15.19
N MET A 400 -13.21 -19.29 16.47
CA MET A 400 -13.10 -20.62 17.08
C MET A 400 -14.24 -21.54 16.65
N LYS A 401 -13.95 -22.73 16.12
CA LYS A 401 -14.99 -23.71 15.76
C LYS A 401 -15.64 -24.29 17.02
N GLU A 402 -16.96 -24.49 16.98
CA GLU A 402 -17.72 -24.99 18.13
C GLU A 402 -17.30 -26.40 18.57
N ASP A 403 -16.84 -27.22 17.63
CA ASP A 403 -16.34 -28.58 17.87
C ASP A 403 -14.87 -28.64 18.30
N SER A 404 -14.17 -27.49 18.36
CA SER A 404 -12.78 -27.40 18.84
C SER A 404 -12.64 -27.63 20.36
N GLY A 405 -13.73 -27.48 21.10
CA GLY A 405 -13.73 -27.51 22.58
C GLY A 405 -13.34 -26.18 23.25
N TYR A 406 -13.14 -25.11 22.47
CA TYR A 406 -12.83 -23.76 22.96
C TYR A 406 -13.88 -22.75 22.45
N ASP A 407 -14.40 -21.92 23.35
CA ASP A 407 -15.40 -20.91 22.98
C ASP A 407 -14.74 -19.65 22.38
N ALA A 408 -13.57 -19.27 22.87
CA ALA A 408 -12.75 -18.12 22.47
C ALA A 408 -11.26 -18.42 22.67
N LEU A 409 -10.37 -17.61 22.09
CA LEU A 409 -8.92 -17.70 22.33
C LEU A 409 -8.54 -17.16 23.70
N ARG A 410 -9.07 -15.99 24.07
CA ARG A 410 -8.80 -15.31 25.34
C ARG A 410 -10.06 -14.65 25.88
N TYR A 411 -10.05 -14.35 27.16
CA TYR A 411 -11.14 -13.73 27.89
C TYR A 411 -10.62 -12.52 28.66
N MET A 412 -11.09 -11.31 28.36
CA MET A 412 -10.57 -10.11 29.02
C MET A 412 -11.16 -9.88 30.40
N ASP A 413 -12.36 -10.41 30.67
CA ASP A 413 -13.04 -10.28 31.96
C ASP A 413 -12.45 -11.20 33.05
N LYS A 414 -11.91 -12.35 32.64
CA LYS A 414 -11.13 -13.25 33.48
C LYS A 414 -10.16 -14.07 32.63
N PRO A 415 -8.94 -13.55 32.37
CA PRO A 415 -7.93 -14.19 31.52
C PRO A 415 -7.69 -15.67 31.82
N SER A 416 -7.55 -16.04 33.09
CA SER A 416 -7.27 -17.40 33.55
C SER A 416 -8.31 -18.46 33.15
N ARG A 417 -9.45 -18.04 32.58
CA ARG A 417 -10.46 -18.95 32.02
C ARG A 417 -9.95 -19.77 30.84
N ASP A 418 -8.95 -19.28 30.10
CA ASP A 418 -8.29 -20.06 29.05
C ASP A 418 -7.34 -21.16 29.60
N GLY A 419 -7.12 -21.19 30.91
CA GLY A 419 -6.28 -22.16 31.62
C GLY A 419 -4.78 -21.82 31.68
N MET A 420 -4.34 -20.74 31.04
CA MET A 420 -2.91 -20.39 30.90
C MET A 420 -2.60 -18.92 31.23
N SER A 421 -3.49 -17.99 30.89
CA SER A 421 -3.32 -16.56 31.14
C SER A 421 -3.40 -16.21 32.61
N ILE A 422 -2.75 -15.11 32.99
CA ILE A 422 -2.72 -14.61 34.37
C ILE A 422 -3.66 -13.42 34.56
N ASP A 423 -4.33 -13.35 35.72
CA ASP A 423 -5.33 -12.30 35.99
C ASP A 423 -4.72 -11.04 36.64
N VAL A 424 -3.54 -11.18 37.25
CA VAL A 424 -2.87 -10.13 38.05
C VAL A 424 -1.36 -10.14 37.82
N ALA A 425 -0.69 -9.01 38.05
CA ALA A 425 0.74 -8.84 37.81
C ALA A 425 1.63 -9.71 38.73
N ASP A 426 1.16 -10.03 39.94
CA ASP A 426 1.91 -10.84 40.92
C ASP A 426 2.16 -12.29 40.45
N ASP A 427 1.33 -12.79 39.53
CA ASP A 427 1.46 -14.13 38.94
C ASP A 427 2.45 -14.18 37.77
N TYR A 428 3.01 -13.03 37.37
CA TYR A 428 3.98 -12.95 36.29
C TYR A 428 5.31 -13.63 36.66
N TYR A 429 5.89 -14.35 35.70
CA TYR A 429 7.24 -14.90 35.80
C TYR A 429 8.00 -14.74 34.48
N GLY A 430 9.32 -14.58 34.57
CA GLY A 430 10.19 -14.50 33.41
C GLY A 430 10.10 -15.76 32.55
N GLY A 431 9.75 -15.61 31.28
CA GLY A 431 9.53 -16.72 30.34
C GLY A 431 8.07 -17.09 30.10
N LEU A 432 7.11 -16.45 30.79
CA LEU A 432 5.70 -16.53 30.44
C LEU A 432 5.47 -15.95 29.03
N ASP A 433 4.70 -16.66 28.21
CA ASP A 433 4.36 -16.23 26.85
C ASP A 433 3.55 -14.93 26.87
N VAL A 434 3.78 -14.07 25.88
CA VAL A 434 3.15 -12.75 25.81
C VAL A 434 1.62 -12.84 25.70
N HIS A 435 1.09 -13.87 25.01
CA HIS A 435 -0.35 -14.09 24.88
C HIS A 435 -1.03 -14.48 26.20
N TYR A 436 -0.26 -14.92 27.20
CA TYR A 436 -0.75 -15.26 28.53
C TYR A 436 -0.51 -14.15 29.54
N SER A 437 0.66 -13.49 29.46
CA SER A 437 0.97 -12.32 30.29
C SER A 437 0.11 -11.10 29.95
N SER A 438 -0.46 -11.05 28.75
CA SER A 438 -1.43 -10.04 28.33
C SER A 438 -2.72 -10.04 29.17
N GLY A 439 -2.99 -11.13 29.90
CA GLY A 439 -4.12 -11.20 30.81
C GLY A 439 -4.16 -10.05 31.83
N VAL A 440 -3.01 -9.60 32.34
CA VAL A 440 -2.93 -8.50 33.32
C VAL A 440 -3.55 -7.22 32.77
N TYR A 441 -3.15 -6.79 31.58
CA TYR A 441 -3.63 -5.55 30.98
C TYR A 441 -4.99 -5.71 30.30
N ASN A 442 -5.34 -6.92 29.84
CA ASN A 442 -6.68 -7.24 29.37
C ASN A 442 -7.72 -7.10 30.49
N HIS A 443 -7.41 -7.67 31.66
CA HIS A 443 -8.27 -7.59 32.84
C HIS A 443 -8.34 -6.16 33.40
N LEU A 444 -7.21 -5.45 33.43
CA LEU A 444 -7.18 -4.02 33.76
C LEU A 444 -8.12 -3.20 32.88
N PHE A 445 -8.05 -3.41 31.57
CA PHE A 445 -8.88 -2.69 30.60
C PHE A 445 -10.36 -3.01 30.79
N TYR A 446 -10.69 -4.29 31.00
CA TYR A 446 -12.06 -4.71 31.31
C TYR A 446 -12.58 -4.01 32.58
N ILE A 447 -11.82 -4.02 33.67
CA ILE A 447 -12.21 -3.39 34.94
C ILE A 447 -12.44 -1.89 34.71
N LEU A 448 -11.48 -1.21 34.08
CA LEU A 448 -11.56 0.24 33.84
C LEU A 448 -12.78 0.61 32.99
N ALA A 449 -13.00 -0.08 31.88
CA ALA A 449 -14.13 0.17 30.99
C ALA A 449 -15.50 -0.05 31.65
N ASN A 450 -15.54 -0.82 32.75
CA ASN A 450 -16.74 -1.13 33.52
C ASN A 450 -16.82 -0.40 34.88
N GLN A 451 -15.89 0.51 35.20
CA GLN A 451 -16.05 1.39 36.36
C GLN A 451 -17.27 2.33 36.15
N PRO A 452 -17.91 2.81 37.23
CA PRO A 452 -19.01 3.76 37.10
C PRO A 452 -18.62 5.00 36.28
N ASN A 453 -19.47 5.36 35.32
CA ASN A 453 -19.27 6.50 34.40
C ASN A 453 -18.14 6.32 33.36
N TRP A 454 -17.53 5.14 33.29
CA TRP A 454 -16.63 4.78 32.19
C TRP A 454 -17.38 3.98 31.13
N ASN A 455 -16.79 3.93 29.95
CA ASN A 455 -17.15 3.02 28.88
C ASN A 455 -15.87 2.56 28.16
N LEU A 456 -16.02 1.62 27.24
CA LEU A 456 -14.91 1.08 26.46
C LEU A 456 -14.08 2.18 25.79
N ARG A 457 -14.74 3.16 25.14
CA ARG A 457 -14.04 4.22 24.42
C ARG A 457 -13.18 5.05 25.37
N MET A 458 -13.72 5.49 26.50
CA MET A 458 -12.94 6.26 27.49
C MET A 458 -11.73 5.47 28.01
N ALA A 459 -11.90 4.17 28.28
CA ALA A 459 -10.78 3.33 28.68
C ALA A 459 -9.74 3.23 27.55
N PHE A 460 -10.17 3.09 26.29
CA PHE A 460 -9.27 2.96 25.14
C PHE A 460 -8.57 4.28 24.83
N ASP A 461 -9.22 5.44 25.05
CA ASP A 461 -8.61 6.76 24.92
C ASP A 461 -7.37 6.90 25.81
N VAL A 462 -7.45 6.41 27.06
CA VAL A 462 -6.31 6.41 27.99
C VAL A 462 -5.19 5.50 27.48
N MET A 463 -5.52 4.30 27.00
CA MET A 463 -4.54 3.32 26.52
C MET A 463 -3.83 3.80 25.25
N VAL A 464 -4.57 4.36 24.29
CA VAL A 464 -4.02 4.93 23.06
C VAL A 464 -3.09 6.10 23.39
N LYS A 465 -3.53 7.02 24.25
CA LYS A 465 -2.67 8.14 24.67
C LYS A 465 -1.45 7.68 25.46
N ALA A 466 -1.58 6.64 26.30
CA ALA A 466 -0.44 6.03 26.98
C ALA A 466 0.58 5.45 25.99
N ASN A 467 0.11 4.72 24.97
CA ASN A 467 0.94 4.14 23.91
C ASN A 467 1.63 5.23 23.06
N MET A 468 0.92 6.31 22.71
CA MET A 468 1.46 7.39 21.90
C MET A 468 2.50 8.25 22.64
N ASP A 469 2.23 8.58 23.91
CA ASP A 469 2.91 9.70 24.57
C ASP A 469 3.78 9.30 25.79
N TYR A 470 3.61 8.10 26.35
CA TYR A 470 4.21 7.77 27.66
C TYR A 470 4.95 6.44 27.73
N TRP A 471 4.38 5.37 27.16
CA TRP A 471 5.01 4.05 27.21
C TRP A 471 6.32 4.06 26.44
N THR A 472 7.26 3.26 26.93
CA THR A 472 8.58 3.09 26.31
C THR A 472 8.75 1.64 25.85
N PRO A 473 9.73 1.35 24.97
CA PRO A 473 9.94 -0.01 24.47
C PRO A 473 10.11 -1.08 25.55
N TYR A 474 10.62 -0.70 26.72
CA TYR A 474 10.94 -1.61 27.83
C TYR A 474 10.02 -1.44 29.05
N SER A 475 8.86 -0.82 28.86
CA SER A 475 7.94 -0.53 29.96
C SER A 475 7.60 -1.80 30.73
N THR A 476 7.75 -1.75 32.05
CA THR A 476 7.14 -2.71 32.96
C THR A 476 5.65 -2.44 33.10
N PHE A 477 4.90 -3.39 33.68
CA PHE A 477 3.49 -3.19 34.04
C PHE A 477 3.30 -1.99 34.98
N ASP A 478 4.20 -1.78 35.93
CA ASP A 478 4.14 -0.64 36.86
C ASP A 478 4.33 0.70 36.15
N GLU A 479 5.37 0.82 35.31
CA GLU A 479 5.61 2.01 34.49
C GLU A 479 4.48 2.26 33.50
N GLY A 480 3.91 1.19 32.94
CA GLY A 480 2.76 1.25 32.06
C GLY A 480 1.54 1.87 32.74
N GLY A 481 1.29 1.49 34.01
CA GLY A 481 0.24 2.08 34.84
C GLY A 481 0.45 3.57 35.12
N CYS A 482 1.69 3.99 35.32
CA CYS A 482 2.05 5.42 35.44
C CYS A 482 1.81 6.21 34.15
N GLY A 483 2.07 5.59 32.99
CA GLY A 483 1.70 6.15 31.69
C GLY A 483 0.19 6.38 31.56
N MET A 484 -0.62 5.41 32.00
CA MET A 484 -2.08 5.54 32.00
C MET A 484 -2.59 6.66 32.93
N LEU A 485 -2.00 6.81 34.13
CA LEU A 485 -2.34 7.90 35.05
C LEU A 485 -2.03 9.28 34.46
N SER A 486 -0.90 9.38 33.76
CA SER A 486 -0.52 10.61 33.07
C SER A 486 -1.45 10.91 31.89
N ALA A 487 -1.77 9.90 31.08
CA ALA A 487 -2.73 10.02 29.97
C ALA A 487 -4.14 10.43 30.45
N ALA A 488 -4.65 9.79 31.50
CA ALA A 488 -5.95 10.12 32.08
C ALA A 488 -5.98 11.55 32.63
N LYS A 489 -4.88 12.03 33.24
CA LYS A 489 -4.76 13.42 33.72
C LYS A 489 -4.85 14.40 32.56
N ASP A 490 -4.15 14.14 31.46
CA ASP A 490 -4.17 15.00 30.28
C ASP A 490 -5.55 15.04 29.61
N LEU A 491 -6.29 13.92 29.64
CA LEU A 491 -7.67 13.84 29.13
C LEU A 491 -8.71 14.44 30.10
N GLY A 492 -8.31 14.80 31.32
CA GLY A 492 -9.21 15.28 32.36
C GLY A 492 -10.14 14.19 32.92
N TYR A 493 -9.73 12.92 32.84
CA TYR A 493 -10.46 11.77 33.38
C TYR A 493 -10.13 11.51 34.85
N ASN A 494 -10.99 10.74 35.53
CA ASN A 494 -10.85 10.47 36.95
C ASN A 494 -9.67 9.51 37.23
N LEU A 495 -8.64 10.03 37.92
CA LEU A 495 -7.46 9.24 38.25
C LEU A 495 -7.72 8.15 39.29
N ASP A 496 -8.71 8.33 40.17
CA ASP A 496 -8.99 7.36 41.22
C ASP A 496 -9.54 6.05 40.65
N ASP A 497 -10.30 6.11 39.55
CA ASP A 497 -10.81 4.94 38.84
C ASP A 497 -9.68 4.15 38.15
N ILE A 498 -8.67 4.86 37.62
CA ILE A 498 -7.46 4.24 37.05
C ILE A 498 -6.65 3.56 38.15
N LYS A 499 -6.36 4.26 39.24
CA LYS A 499 -5.61 3.73 40.40
C LYS A 499 -6.27 2.49 40.99
N LYS A 500 -7.60 2.52 41.10
CA LYS A 500 -8.39 1.39 41.61
C LYS A 500 -8.25 0.18 40.70
N SER A 501 -8.46 0.37 39.39
CA SER A 501 -8.34 -0.71 38.39
C SER A 501 -6.91 -1.29 38.35
N LEU A 502 -5.87 -0.44 38.43
CA LEU A 502 -4.47 -0.89 38.52
C LEU A 502 -4.20 -1.74 39.76
N SER A 503 -4.72 -1.31 40.92
CA SER A 503 -4.56 -2.03 42.18
C SER A 503 -5.29 -3.39 42.18
N GLU A 504 -6.45 -3.48 41.50
CA GLU A 504 -7.21 -4.74 41.38
C GLU A 504 -6.43 -5.83 40.62
N VAL A 505 -5.53 -5.44 39.70
CA VAL A 505 -4.61 -6.36 39.01
C VAL A 505 -3.18 -6.33 39.56
N THR A 506 -3.01 -5.85 40.79
CA THR A 506 -1.75 -5.79 41.56
C THR A 506 -0.60 -5.00 40.91
N ILE A 507 -0.91 -4.03 40.06
CA ILE A 507 0.10 -3.11 39.49
C ILE A 507 0.42 -2.00 40.50
N ASN A 508 1.71 -1.83 40.82
CA ASN A 508 2.22 -0.91 41.83
C ASN A 508 2.71 0.42 41.22
N TYR A 509 1.76 1.30 40.90
CA TYR A 509 2.05 2.61 40.29
C TYR A 509 2.74 3.63 41.22
N GLN A 510 2.79 3.39 42.55
CA GLN A 510 3.38 4.36 43.50
C GLN A 510 4.90 4.54 43.31
N SER A 511 5.55 3.63 42.57
CA SER A 511 6.96 3.75 42.21
C SER A 511 7.22 4.93 41.25
N CYS A 512 6.20 5.37 40.51
CA CYS A 512 6.35 6.38 39.45
C CYS A 512 5.22 7.44 39.38
N TYR A 513 4.19 7.41 40.22
CA TYR A 513 3.13 8.44 40.27
C TYR A 513 2.55 8.71 41.66
#